data_AF-A0A835FWF7-F1
#
_entry.id   AF-A0A835FWF7-F1
#
_cell.length_a   1.000
_cell.length_b   1.000
_cell.length_c   1.000
_cell.angle_alpha   90.00
_cell.angle_beta   90.00
_cell.angle_gamma   90.00
#
_symmetry.space_group_name_H-M   'P 1'
#
loop_
_entity.id
_entity.type
_entity.pdbx_description
1 polymer ?
#
loop_
_entity_poly.entity_id
_entity_poly.type
_entity_poly.pdbx_seq_one_letter_code
_entity_poly.pdbx_strand_id
1 'polypeptide(L)'
;MEKRVASIAALLLFLVAGLFAAAVAGDDADGAIRLPSDTTASGPEEMARIVRGTTTTEGENGEKRPWKCCDKSVTGPTTEGKVVWYCMDKVKKCTCNSCYELVASQSYYCLDGYSGISPGPSCTTHA
;
A
#
# COMPACT_ATOMS: atom_id res chain seq x y z
N MET A 1 -47.45 41.17 -27.96
CA MET A 1 -46.10 41.15 -28.58
C MET A 1 -45.36 39.90 -28.08
N GLU A 2 -45.92 38.70 -28.28
CA GLU A 2 -45.34 37.47 -27.70
C GLU A 2 -44.71 36.51 -28.74
N LYS A 3 -44.98 36.69 -30.04
CA LYS A 3 -44.52 35.73 -31.06
C LYS A 3 -43.03 35.87 -31.43
N ARG A 4 -42.40 37.01 -31.13
CA ARG A 4 -40.99 37.28 -31.49
C ARG A 4 -40.00 36.80 -30.43
N VAL A 5 -40.43 36.66 -29.17
CA VAL A 5 -39.54 36.26 -28.06
C VAL A 5 -39.31 34.75 -28.05
N ALA A 6 -40.35 33.95 -28.37
CA ALA A 6 -40.24 32.50 -28.46
C ALA A 6 -39.31 32.03 -29.59
N SER A 7 -39.22 32.80 -30.68
CA SER A 7 -38.40 32.46 -31.84
C SER A 7 -36.90 32.68 -31.61
N ILE A 8 -36.54 33.66 -30.77
CA ILE A 8 -35.14 33.96 -30.42
C ILE A 8 -34.64 32.99 -29.35
N ALA A 9 -35.49 32.60 -28.39
CA ALA A 9 -35.14 31.61 -27.36
C ALA A 9 -34.90 30.20 -27.95
N ALA A 10 -35.65 29.83 -28.99
CA ALA A 10 -35.46 28.55 -29.68
C ALA A 10 -34.11 28.49 -30.44
N LEU A 11 -33.69 29.58 -31.08
CA LEU A 11 -32.44 29.65 -31.83
C LEU A 11 -31.18 29.55 -30.94
N LEU A 12 -31.25 30.00 -29.68
CA LEU A 12 -30.14 29.90 -28.74
C LEU A 12 -29.94 28.49 -28.15
N LEU A 13 -31.00 27.66 -28.12
CA LEU A 13 -30.91 26.28 -27.60
C LEU A 13 -30.30 25.28 -28.60
N PHE A 14 -30.38 25.55 -29.91
CA PHE A 14 -29.83 24.65 -30.94
C PHE A 14 -28.33 24.81 -31.21
N LEU A 15 -27.68 25.87 -30.71
CA LEU A 15 -26.26 26.14 -30.93
C LEU A 15 -25.31 25.33 -30.03
N VAL A 16 -25.82 24.57 -29.05
CA VAL A 16 -24.99 23.73 -28.15
C VAL A 16 -24.76 22.32 -28.72
N ALA A 17 -25.38 21.97 -29.85
CA ALA A 17 -25.39 20.60 -30.39
C ALA A 17 -24.37 20.36 -31.53
N GLY A 18 -23.19 21.00 -31.49
CA GLY A 18 -22.32 20.99 -32.67
C GLY A 18 -20.83 21.12 -32.39
N LEU A 19 -20.23 20.23 -31.58
CA LEU A 19 -18.81 19.95 -31.70
C LEU A 19 -18.38 18.61 -31.05
N PHE A 20 -18.68 17.50 -31.71
CA PHE A 20 -17.88 16.27 -31.54
C PHE A 20 -17.72 15.64 -32.93
N ALA A 21 -16.54 15.81 -33.52
CA ALA A 21 -16.15 15.19 -34.78
C ALA A 21 -15.01 14.19 -34.54
N ALA A 22 -15.07 13.11 -35.33
CA ALA A 22 -14.08 12.04 -35.56
C ALA A 22 -13.85 11.07 -34.38
N ALA A 23 -14.36 9.84 -34.41
CA ALA A 23 -13.99 8.69 -35.25
C ALA A 23 -12.63 8.07 -34.86
N VAL A 24 -12.67 6.86 -34.29
CA VAL A 24 -11.83 5.71 -34.66
C VAL A 24 -12.57 4.43 -34.28
N ALA A 25 -12.65 3.50 -35.22
CA ALA A 25 -12.96 2.11 -34.99
C ALA A 25 -11.76 1.41 -34.31
N GLY A 26 -12.04 0.44 -33.46
CA GLY A 26 -11.03 -0.40 -32.82
C GLY A 26 -11.67 -1.56 -32.07
N ASP A 27 -11.56 -2.73 -32.70
CA ASP A 27 -11.85 -4.10 -32.27
C ASP A 27 -11.53 -4.46 -30.81
N ASP A 28 -12.19 -5.52 -30.37
CA ASP A 28 -11.72 -6.59 -29.49
C ASP A 28 -10.59 -6.27 -28.50
N ALA A 29 -10.93 -6.23 -27.22
CA ALA A 29 -10.50 -7.26 -26.27
C ALA A 29 -11.06 -6.93 -24.88
N ASP A 30 -11.58 -7.98 -24.24
CA ASP A 30 -11.78 -8.07 -22.81
C ASP A 30 -10.57 -7.46 -22.07
N GLY A 31 -10.79 -6.31 -21.44
CA GLY A 31 -9.81 -5.57 -20.65
C GLY A 31 -9.54 -6.25 -19.32
N ALA A 32 -9.13 -7.51 -19.34
CA ALA A 32 -8.35 -8.05 -18.24
C ALA A 32 -7.03 -7.26 -18.20
N ILE A 33 -6.92 -6.33 -17.26
CA ILE A 33 -5.68 -5.66 -16.90
C ILE A 33 -4.68 -6.76 -16.52
N ARG A 34 -3.88 -7.20 -17.49
CA ARG A 34 -2.69 -8.00 -17.21
C ARG A 34 -1.66 -7.04 -16.67
N LEU A 35 -1.58 -6.96 -15.34
CA LEU A 35 -0.40 -6.44 -14.69
C LEU A 35 0.82 -7.20 -15.25
N PRO A 36 1.91 -6.53 -15.63
CA PRO A 36 3.16 -7.21 -15.87
C PRO A 36 3.64 -7.85 -14.56
N SER A 37 3.37 -9.13 -14.38
CA SER A 37 4.19 -9.97 -13.50
C SER A 37 5.36 -10.43 -14.34
N ASP A 38 6.47 -9.72 -14.19
CA ASP A 38 7.87 -10.15 -14.38
C ASP A 38 8.68 -9.01 -14.98
N THR A 39 9.04 -8.06 -14.12
CA THR A 39 10.21 -7.24 -14.38
C THR A 39 11.45 -8.05 -14.03
N THR A 40 11.96 -8.78 -15.00
CA THR A 40 13.40 -9.03 -15.15
C THR A 40 14.03 -7.69 -15.55
N ALA A 41 14.31 -6.82 -14.58
CA ALA A 41 15.18 -5.67 -14.79
C ALA A 41 16.56 -6.00 -14.25
N SER A 42 17.43 -6.37 -15.18
CA SER A 42 18.87 -6.21 -15.07
C SER A 42 19.18 -4.72 -14.91
N GLY A 43 19.36 -4.30 -13.67
CA GLY A 43 19.95 -3.01 -13.31
C GLY A 43 20.80 -3.21 -12.06
N PRO A 44 22.07 -2.78 -12.02
CA PRO A 44 22.83 -2.77 -10.79
C PRO A 44 22.45 -1.49 -10.04
N GLU A 45 21.73 -1.64 -8.93
CA GLU A 45 21.85 -0.87 -7.66
C GLU A 45 20.55 -1.00 -6.83
N GLU A 46 20.68 -1.68 -5.69
CA GLU A 46 19.80 -1.71 -4.51
C GLU A 46 18.30 -1.99 -4.72
N MET A 47 17.98 -3.19 -5.23
CA MET A 47 16.61 -3.69 -5.32
C MET A 47 16.12 -4.20 -3.96
N ALA A 48 15.53 -3.32 -3.15
CA ALA A 48 14.78 -3.71 -1.96
C ALA A 48 13.56 -4.57 -2.36
N ARG A 49 13.49 -5.82 -1.89
CA ARG A 49 12.35 -6.72 -2.13
C ARG A 49 11.47 -6.82 -0.90
N ILE A 50 10.20 -6.42 -1.03
CA ILE A 50 9.21 -6.65 0.03
C ILE A 50 8.77 -8.12 -0.02
N VAL A 51 9.08 -8.89 1.02
CA VAL A 51 8.64 -10.29 1.18
C VAL A 51 7.48 -10.35 2.16
N ARG A 52 6.48 -11.22 1.93
CA ARG A 52 5.39 -11.50 2.88
C ARG A 52 5.72 -12.70 3.76
N GLY A 53 5.61 -12.55 5.08
CA GLY A 53 5.72 -13.57 6.11
C GLY A 53 4.37 -13.88 6.78
N THR A 54 4.31 -14.97 7.55
CA THR A 54 3.05 -15.61 7.98
C THR A 54 2.95 -15.93 9.47
N THR A 55 3.50 -15.11 10.38
CA THR A 55 3.41 -15.37 11.82
C THR A 55 3.03 -14.13 12.61
N THR A 56 1.94 -14.27 13.36
CA THR A 56 1.41 -13.23 14.24
C THR A 56 1.24 -13.85 15.64
N THR A 57 1.54 -13.09 16.70
CA THR A 57 1.42 -13.48 18.11
C THR A 57 0.45 -12.55 18.83
N GLU A 58 -0.40 -13.04 19.72
CA GLU A 58 -1.39 -12.17 20.39
C GLU A 58 -0.71 -11.07 21.25
N GLY A 59 -1.17 -9.84 21.08
CA GLY A 59 -0.82 -8.69 21.90
C GLY A 59 -1.81 -8.51 23.06
N GLU A 60 -1.41 -7.71 24.05
CA GLU A 60 -2.16 -7.51 25.30
C GLU A 60 -3.55 -6.84 25.11
N ASN A 61 -3.81 -6.26 23.93
CA ASN A 61 -5.11 -5.64 23.57
C ASN A 61 -5.95 -6.48 22.58
N GLY A 62 -5.56 -7.72 22.30
CA GLY A 62 -6.21 -8.58 21.29
C GLY A 62 -5.78 -8.32 19.84
N GLU A 63 -5.01 -7.26 19.57
CA GLU A 63 -4.37 -7.03 18.28
C GLU A 63 -3.08 -7.88 18.19
N LYS A 64 -2.84 -8.46 17.02
CA LYS A 64 -1.80 -9.48 16.86
C LYS A 64 -0.48 -8.84 16.44
N ARG A 65 0.56 -8.98 17.27
CA ARG A 65 1.92 -8.51 17.00
C ARG A 65 2.56 -9.31 15.87
N PRO A 66 3.32 -8.69 14.95
CA PRO A 66 4.04 -9.38 13.89
C PRO A 66 5.28 -10.17 14.36
N TRP A 67 5.72 -9.96 15.60
CA TRP A 67 6.84 -10.64 16.25
C TRP A 67 6.44 -11.27 17.59
N LYS A 68 7.26 -12.19 18.09
CA LYS A 68 7.07 -12.85 19.40
C LYS A 68 7.71 -12.04 20.53
N CYS A 69 8.98 -11.69 20.34
CA CYS A 69 9.81 -10.85 21.21
C CYS A 69 10.48 -9.76 20.35
N CYS A 70 10.98 -8.69 20.98
CA CYS A 70 11.71 -7.63 20.30
C CYS A 70 12.77 -7.00 21.22
N ASP A 71 14.04 -7.04 20.82
CA ASP A 71 15.14 -6.36 21.53
C ASP A 71 15.27 -4.89 21.11
N LYS A 72 15.05 -4.59 19.82
CA LYS A 72 15.18 -3.24 19.24
C LYS A 72 13.84 -2.68 18.81
N SER A 73 13.00 -2.36 19.80
CA SER A 73 11.72 -1.72 19.53
C SER A 73 11.87 -0.21 19.35
N VAL A 74 11.08 0.36 18.43
CA VAL A 74 10.97 1.81 18.22
C VAL A 74 9.50 2.21 18.13
N THR A 75 9.20 3.42 18.58
CA THR A 75 7.88 4.03 18.41
C THR A 75 7.82 4.75 17.08
N GLY A 76 6.72 4.56 16.35
CA GLY A 76 6.40 5.36 15.17
C GLY A 76 5.59 6.61 15.52
N PRO A 77 5.02 7.26 14.50
CA PRO A 77 4.12 8.40 14.70
C PRO A 77 2.90 7.98 15.53
N THR A 78 2.68 8.68 16.64
CA THR A 78 1.48 8.51 17.47
C THR A 78 0.35 9.33 16.86
N THR A 79 -0.76 8.68 16.51
CA THR A 79 -1.97 9.37 16.02
C THR A 79 -3.11 9.11 17.00
N GLU A 80 -3.84 10.15 17.40
CA GLU A 80 -5.05 10.02 18.26
C GLU A 80 -4.80 9.22 19.57
N GLY A 81 -3.61 9.35 20.16
CA GLY A 81 -3.25 8.66 21.40
C GLY A 81 -2.94 7.17 21.25
N LYS A 82 -2.94 6.62 20.02
CA LYS A 82 -2.48 5.26 19.74
C LYS A 82 -1.02 5.28 19.32
N VAL A 83 -0.17 4.65 20.14
CA VAL A 83 1.24 4.45 19.82
C VAL A 83 1.35 3.23 18.90
N VAL A 84 2.08 3.39 17.80
CA VAL A 84 2.45 2.29 16.91
C VAL A 84 3.88 1.89 17.22
N TRP A 85 4.10 0.61 17.47
CA TRP A 85 5.42 0.02 17.69
C TRP A 85 5.92 -0.67 16.44
N TYR A 86 7.23 -0.61 16.23
CA TYR A 86 7.94 -1.37 15.19
C TYR A 86 9.10 -2.12 15.82
N CYS A 87 9.40 -3.32 15.33
CA CYS A 87 10.54 -4.10 15.77
C CYS A 87 11.66 -4.13 14.73
N MET A 88 12.81 -3.56 15.08
CA MET A 88 13.98 -3.40 14.21
C MET A 88 15.05 -4.48 14.46
N ASP A 89 14.64 -5.64 14.96
CA ASP A 89 15.54 -6.78 15.09
C ASP A 89 15.89 -7.32 13.70
N LYS A 90 17.19 -7.59 13.49
CA LYS A 90 17.65 -8.29 12.30
C LYS A 90 17.31 -9.77 12.47
N VAL A 91 16.40 -10.27 11.65
CA VAL A 91 15.98 -11.68 11.68
C VAL A 91 16.50 -12.43 10.46
N LYS A 92 16.75 -13.74 10.61
CA LYS A 92 17.17 -14.61 9.50
C LYS A 92 16.01 -15.04 8.61
N LYS A 93 14.79 -15.04 9.16
CA LYS A 93 13.56 -15.35 8.45
C LYS A 93 12.51 -14.34 8.85
N CYS A 94 11.81 -13.78 7.86
CA CYS A 94 10.76 -12.83 8.14
C CYS A 94 9.44 -13.51 8.50
N THR A 95 8.74 -12.94 9.49
CA THR A 95 7.46 -13.47 10.01
C THR A 95 6.28 -12.53 9.73
N CYS A 96 6.48 -11.34 9.19
CA CYS A 96 5.43 -10.34 9.02
C CYS A 96 5.14 -9.99 7.55
N ASN A 97 4.08 -9.25 7.26
CA ASN A 97 3.63 -9.01 5.90
C ASN A 97 4.58 -8.14 5.07
N SER A 98 5.22 -7.17 5.70
CA SER A 98 6.12 -6.22 5.04
C SER A 98 7.54 -6.43 5.52
N CYS A 99 8.32 -7.21 4.75
CA CYS A 99 9.71 -7.51 5.10
C CYS A 99 10.68 -6.75 4.21
N TYR A 100 11.67 -6.11 4.81
CA TYR A 100 12.78 -5.49 4.10
C TYR A 100 13.99 -6.42 4.11
N GLU A 101 14.44 -6.89 2.94
CA GLU A 101 15.62 -7.73 2.79
C GLU A 101 16.92 -6.91 2.74
N LEU A 102 17.87 -7.24 3.62
CA LEU A 102 19.23 -6.71 3.59
C LEU A 102 20.11 -7.65 2.77
N VAL A 103 20.11 -7.45 1.46
CA VAL A 103 20.76 -8.32 0.45
C VAL A 103 22.19 -8.71 0.85
N ALA A 104 22.99 -7.77 1.34
CA ALA A 104 24.39 -8.02 1.73
C ALA A 104 24.56 -9.02 2.90
N SER A 105 23.53 -9.22 3.73
CA SER A 105 23.61 -9.98 4.99
C SER A 105 22.61 -11.12 5.11
N GLN A 106 21.81 -11.38 4.07
CA GLN A 106 20.75 -12.40 4.05
C GLN A 106 19.88 -12.34 5.32
N SER A 107 19.55 -11.12 5.73
CA SER A 107 18.79 -10.83 6.95
C SER A 107 17.65 -9.90 6.58
N TYR A 108 16.63 -9.83 7.42
CA TYR A 108 15.41 -9.09 7.15
C TYR A 108 15.06 -8.18 8.33
N TYR A 109 14.40 -7.07 8.03
CA TYR A 109 13.62 -6.30 9.01
C TYR A 109 12.13 -6.51 8.78
N CYS A 110 11.38 -6.46 9.87
CA CYS A 110 9.94 -6.38 9.80
C CYS A 110 9.49 -4.90 9.83
N LEU A 111 8.66 -4.51 8.87
CA LEU A 111 8.12 -3.15 8.76
C LEU A 111 6.63 -3.06 9.15
N ASP A 112 6.01 -4.17 9.55
CA ASP A 112 4.65 -4.15 10.05
C ASP A 112 4.61 -3.43 11.41
N GLY A 113 3.74 -2.42 11.51
CA GLY A 113 3.48 -1.74 12.77
C GLY A 113 2.50 -2.52 13.63
N TYR A 114 2.63 -2.38 14.95
CA TYR A 114 1.68 -2.91 15.93
C TYR A 114 1.11 -1.78 16.78
N SER A 115 -0.21 -1.63 16.77
CA SER A 115 -0.89 -0.66 17.63
C SER A 115 -1.16 -1.27 19.00
N GLY A 116 -0.43 -0.82 20.02
CA GLY A 116 -0.60 -1.34 21.37
C GLY A 116 0.18 -0.58 22.42
N ILE A 117 0.03 -0.99 23.68
CA ILE A 117 0.65 -0.32 24.82
C ILE A 117 2.15 -0.58 24.86
N SER A 118 2.57 -1.81 24.52
CA SER A 118 3.96 -2.27 24.59
C SER A 118 4.34 -3.13 23.39
N PRO A 119 5.59 -3.09 22.90
CA PRO A 119 6.08 -3.97 21.83
C PRO A 119 6.17 -5.45 22.28
N GLY A 120 6.04 -5.71 23.59
CA GLY A 120 6.14 -7.02 24.23
C GLY A 120 7.55 -7.31 24.78
N PRO A 121 7.85 -8.58 25.08
CA PRO A 121 9.07 -8.93 25.81
C PRO A 121 10.33 -8.83 24.94
N SER A 122 11.48 -8.61 25.58
CA SER A 122 12.81 -8.70 24.96
C SER A 122 13.16 -10.16 24.62
N CYS A 123 13.88 -10.39 23.53
CA CYS A 123 14.36 -11.72 23.15
C CYS A 123 15.53 -12.17 24.03
N THR A 124 16.42 -11.25 24.41
CA THR A 124 17.64 -11.57 25.18
C THR A 124 17.33 -12.07 26.60
N THR A 125 16.25 -11.62 27.23
CA THR A 125 15.83 -12.07 28.57
C THR A 125 15.10 -13.41 28.58
N HIS A 126 14.82 -13.98 27.41
CA HIS A 126 14.10 -15.25 27.22
C HIS A 126 14.89 -16.26 26.36
N ALA A 127 16.21 -16.09 26.26
CA ALA A 127 17.11 -17.01 25.56
C ALA A 127 17.39 -18.29 26.37
#